data_AF-A0A922VG20-F1
#
_entry.id   AF-A0A922VG20-F1
#
_cell.length_a   1.000
_cell.length_b   1.000
_cell.length_c   1.000
_cell.angle_alpha   90.00
_cell.angle_beta   90.00
_cell.angle_gamma   90.00
#
_symmetry.space_group_name_H-M   'P 1'
#
loop_
_entity.id
_entity.type
_entity.pdbx_description
1 polymer ?
#
loop_
_entity_poly.entity_id
_entity_poly.type
_entity_poly.pdbx_seq_one_letter_code
_entity_poly.pdbx_strand_id
1 'polypeptide(L)'
;SEFASDKEAARLAARENKADIIQGVNLAGTPADISSMLIDLTQRETMNNAASFAQLLGREAKPLVPMRANFHRMASLVVLKAPDMPSILFETGYISNPRDAAFIDSREGRAAIAQSVRRAVEIHFARRLASN
;
A
#
# COMPACT_ATOMS: atom_id res chain seq x y z
N SER A 1 26.14 5.14 13.14
CA SER A 1 24.95 5.70 13.82
C SER A 1 24.48 7.02 13.21
N GLU A 2 25.32 7.82 12.55
CA GLU A 2 24.89 9.05 11.83
C GLU A 2 23.88 8.79 10.69
N PHE A 3 24.15 7.82 9.80
CA PHE A 3 23.27 7.52 8.66
C PHE A 3 21.83 7.08 9.05
N ALA A 4 21.65 6.48 10.22
CA ALA A 4 20.32 6.11 10.72
C ALA A 4 19.57 7.34 11.26
N SER A 5 20.30 8.26 11.91
CA SER A 5 19.77 9.53 12.41
C SER A 5 19.36 10.44 11.25
N ASP A 6 20.19 10.55 10.21
CA ASP A 6 19.89 11.38 9.03
C ASP A 6 18.68 10.88 8.27
N LYS A 7 18.50 9.55 8.18
CA LYS A 7 17.37 8.95 7.49
C LYS A 7 16.07 9.13 8.26
N GLU A 8 16.07 8.98 9.58
CA GLU A 8 14.89 9.26 10.40
C GLU A 8 14.58 10.76 10.45
N ALA A 9 15.60 11.63 10.51
CA ALA A 9 15.43 13.08 10.43
C ALA A 9 14.89 13.52 9.07
N ALA A 10 15.37 12.97 7.96
CA ALA A 10 14.83 13.21 6.63
C ALA A 10 13.41 12.68 6.49
N ARG A 11 13.08 11.54 7.12
CA ARG A 11 11.73 10.98 7.15
C ARG A 11 10.78 11.80 8.01
N LEU A 12 11.28 12.38 9.10
CA LEU A 12 10.56 13.33 9.95
C LEU A 12 10.32 14.63 9.19
N ALA A 13 11.35 15.23 8.59
CA ALA A 13 11.22 16.44 7.78
C ALA A 13 10.28 16.24 6.58
N ALA A 14 10.34 15.08 5.90
CA ALA A 14 9.40 14.75 4.84
C ALA A 14 7.96 14.52 5.35
N ARG A 15 7.80 14.08 6.61
CA ARG A 15 6.49 13.99 7.27
C ARG A 15 5.96 15.37 7.63
N GLU A 16 6.78 16.25 8.21
CA GLU A 16 6.40 17.63 8.53
C GLU A 16 6.05 18.42 7.25
N ASN A 17 6.88 18.34 6.20
CA ASN A 17 6.60 19.02 4.93
C ASN A 17 5.35 18.46 4.20
N LYS A 18 5.01 17.18 4.43
CA LYS A 18 3.77 16.58 3.91
C LYS A 18 2.56 16.79 4.83
N ALA A 19 2.77 17.13 6.10
CA ALA A 19 1.69 17.51 6.99
C ALA A 19 1.07 18.84 6.53
N ASP A 20 1.87 19.74 5.97
CA ASP A 20 1.39 21.02 5.44
C ASP A 20 0.54 20.88 4.17
N ILE A 21 0.63 19.76 3.43
CA ILE A 21 -0.17 19.53 2.22
C ILE A 21 -0.72 18.09 2.21
N ILE A 22 -2.02 17.95 2.51
CA ILE A 22 -2.72 16.66 2.50
C ILE A 22 -3.83 16.66 1.45
N GLN A 23 -3.78 15.70 0.53
CA GLN A 23 -4.73 15.58 -0.59
C GLN A 23 -4.95 16.89 -1.38
N GLY A 24 -3.92 17.74 -1.49
CA GLY A 24 -4.00 19.04 -2.18
C GLY A 24 -4.53 20.19 -1.33
N VAL A 25 -4.84 19.97 -0.05
CA VAL A 25 -5.22 21.01 0.91
C VAL A 25 -3.97 21.51 1.64
N ASN A 26 -3.72 22.82 1.57
CA ASN A 26 -2.66 23.47 2.35
C ASN A 26 -3.15 23.69 3.79
N LEU A 27 -2.50 23.06 4.76
CA LEU A 27 -2.79 23.20 6.19
C LEU A 27 -2.03 24.37 6.84
N ALA A 28 -1.21 25.12 6.09
CA ALA A 28 -0.50 26.30 6.59
C ALA A 28 -1.50 27.32 7.18
N GLY A 29 -1.37 27.61 8.48
CA GLY A 29 -2.26 28.50 9.22
C GLY A 29 -3.43 27.80 9.95
N THR A 30 -3.56 26.48 9.80
CA THR A 30 -4.50 25.67 10.61
C THR A 30 -3.88 25.42 12.00
N PRO A 31 -4.65 25.55 13.09
CA PRO A 31 -4.20 25.20 14.43
C PRO A 31 -3.59 23.79 14.50
N ALA A 32 -2.49 23.63 15.22
CA ALA A 32 -1.71 22.39 15.23
C ALA A 32 -2.51 21.16 15.70
N ASP A 33 -3.46 21.36 16.62
CA ASP A 33 -4.40 20.33 17.09
C ASP A 33 -5.34 19.86 15.97
N ILE A 34 -5.95 20.79 15.23
CA ILE A 34 -6.81 20.48 14.09
C ILE A 34 -6.02 19.79 12.97
N SER A 35 -4.83 20.30 12.64
CA SER A 35 -3.96 19.70 11.63
C SER A 35 -3.61 18.25 12.00
N SER A 36 -3.29 17.98 13.27
CA SER A 36 -3.00 16.62 13.75
C SER A 36 -4.19 15.67 13.59
N MET A 37 -5.41 16.15 13.88
CA MET A 37 -6.63 15.35 13.70
C MET A 37 -6.91 15.05 12.23
N LEU A 38 -6.70 16.00 11.32
CA LEU A 38 -6.87 15.80 9.88
C LEU A 38 -5.85 14.82 9.30
N ILE A 39 -4.60 14.89 9.78
CA ILE A 39 -3.54 13.93 9.45
C ILE A 39 -3.95 12.53 9.90
N ASP A 40 -4.41 12.37 11.13
CA ASP A 40 -4.83 11.09 11.68
C ASP A 40 -6.03 10.50 10.93
N LEU A 41 -7.03 11.34 10.62
CA LEU A 41 -8.19 10.91 9.84
C LEU A 41 -7.78 10.44 8.44
N THR A 42 -6.90 11.20 7.77
CA THR A 42 -6.40 10.83 6.45
C THR A 42 -5.60 9.55 6.50
N GLN A 43 -4.71 9.38 7.49
CA GLN A 43 -3.95 8.14 7.64
C GLN A 43 -4.87 6.94 7.88
N ARG A 44 -5.92 7.08 8.70
CA ARG A 44 -6.92 6.03 8.93
C ARG A 44 -7.67 5.69 7.64
N GLU A 45 -8.10 6.68 6.88
CA GLU A 45 -8.77 6.46 5.59
C GLU A 45 -7.83 5.76 4.59
N THR A 46 -6.59 6.22 4.47
CA THR A 46 -5.55 5.63 3.63
C THR A 46 -5.31 4.15 4.00
N MET A 47 -5.25 3.82 5.29
CA MET A 47 -5.11 2.44 5.77
C MET A 47 -6.33 1.58 5.44
N ASN A 48 -7.54 2.10 5.61
CA ASN A 48 -8.78 1.39 5.27
C ASN A 48 -8.88 1.11 3.77
N ASN A 49 -8.49 2.08 2.94
CA ASN A 49 -8.42 1.95 1.49
C ASN A 49 -7.38 0.89 1.08
N ALA A 50 -6.19 0.90 1.70
CA ALA A 50 -5.14 -0.09 1.46
C ALA A 50 -5.60 -1.50 1.86
N ALA A 51 -6.24 -1.68 3.02
CA ALA A 51 -6.77 -2.96 3.47
C ALA A 51 -7.86 -3.50 2.53
N SER A 52 -8.78 -2.63 2.08
CA SER A 52 -9.82 -2.98 1.11
C SER A 52 -9.22 -3.41 -0.23
N PHE A 53 -8.19 -2.69 -0.71
CA PHE A 53 -7.48 -3.06 -1.92
C PHE A 53 -6.70 -4.38 -1.77
N ALA A 54 -6.07 -4.63 -0.61
CA ALA A 54 -5.37 -5.89 -0.34
C ALA A 54 -6.33 -7.09 -0.36
N GLN A 55 -7.53 -6.95 0.21
CA GLN A 55 -8.56 -8.00 0.13
C GLN A 55 -9.03 -8.25 -1.30
N LEU A 56 -9.25 -7.17 -2.06
CA LEU A 56 -9.61 -7.24 -3.47
C LEU A 56 -8.52 -7.97 -4.29
N LEU A 57 -7.26 -7.56 -4.15
CA LEU A 57 -6.13 -8.20 -4.83
C LEU A 57 -6.02 -9.68 -4.46
N GLY A 58 -6.11 -10.02 -3.17
CA GLY A 58 -6.06 -11.42 -2.73
C GLY A 58 -7.19 -12.26 -3.34
N ARG A 59 -8.40 -11.71 -3.48
CA ARG A 59 -9.52 -12.38 -4.15
C ARG A 59 -9.23 -12.65 -5.63
N GLU A 60 -8.70 -11.66 -6.35
CA GLU A 60 -8.38 -11.79 -7.79
C GLU A 60 -7.15 -12.68 -8.03
N ALA A 61 -6.22 -12.74 -7.08
CA ALA A 61 -5.01 -13.56 -7.17
C ALA A 61 -5.23 -15.02 -6.79
N LYS A 62 -6.11 -15.33 -5.83
CA LYS A 62 -6.38 -16.69 -5.34
C LYS A 62 -6.60 -17.76 -6.42
N PRO A 63 -7.33 -17.52 -7.53
CA PRO A 63 -7.51 -18.54 -8.57
C PRO A 63 -6.32 -18.67 -9.54
N LEU A 64 -5.36 -17.75 -9.52
CA LEU A 64 -4.28 -17.64 -10.51
C LEU A 64 -2.88 -17.87 -9.92
N VAL A 65 -2.69 -17.51 -8.65
CA VAL A 65 -1.39 -17.52 -7.96
C VAL A 65 -1.48 -18.48 -6.77
N PRO A 66 -0.47 -19.33 -6.52
CA PRO A 66 -0.39 -20.13 -5.32
C PRO A 66 -0.36 -19.21 -4.09
N MET A 67 -1.42 -19.20 -3.29
CA MET A 67 -1.56 -18.33 -2.11
C MET A 67 -1.80 -19.12 -0.84
N ARG A 68 -1.29 -18.62 0.28
CA ARG A 68 -1.64 -19.13 1.62
C ARG A 68 -3.07 -18.73 1.97
N ALA A 69 -3.74 -19.55 2.79
CA ALA A 69 -5.10 -19.25 3.27
C ALA A 69 -5.19 -17.88 3.97
N ASN A 70 -4.21 -17.55 4.80
CA ASN A 70 -4.08 -16.25 5.47
C ASN A 70 -3.11 -15.33 4.70
N PHE A 71 -3.60 -14.74 3.61
CA PHE A 71 -2.81 -13.87 2.72
C PHE A 71 -2.75 -12.40 3.18
N HIS A 72 -3.73 -11.92 3.93
CA HIS A 72 -3.75 -10.54 4.40
C HIS A 72 -3.02 -10.41 5.74
N ARG A 73 -1.97 -9.59 5.77
CA ARG A 73 -1.14 -9.35 6.95
C ARG A 73 -0.76 -7.87 7.02
N MET A 74 -0.57 -7.37 8.23
CA MET A 74 -0.06 -6.02 8.47
C MET A 74 1.36 -6.10 9.02
N ALA A 75 2.23 -5.21 8.55
CA ALA A 75 3.60 -5.09 9.00
C ALA A 75 4.08 -3.64 8.89
N SER A 76 4.98 -3.22 9.78
CA SER A 76 5.50 -1.85 9.86
C SER A 76 6.60 -1.57 8.82
N LEU A 77 6.31 -1.80 7.54
CA LEU A 77 7.26 -1.61 6.44
C LEU A 77 7.30 -0.14 6.00
N VAL A 78 8.49 0.45 5.89
CA VAL A 78 8.66 1.87 5.52
C VAL A 78 8.03 2.20 4.16
N VAL A 79 8.11 1.28 3.20
CA VAL A 79 7.53 1.45 1.85
C VAL A 79 6.01 1.54 1.84
N LEU A 80 5.33 1.19 2.94
CA LEU A 80 3.87 1.25 3.07
C LEU A 80 3.39 2.45 3.91
N LYS A 81 4.28 3.35 4.34
CA LYS A 81 3.97 4.43 5.31
C LYS A 81 3.63 5.78 4.68
N ALA A 82 3.20 5.83 3.41
CA ALA A 82 2.74 7.07 2.80
C ALA A 82 1.39 7.49 3.45
N PRO A 83 1.27 8.72 3.98
CA PRO A 83 0.09 9.14 4.73
C PRO A 83 -1.14 9.38 3.84
N ASP A 84 -0.92 9.76 2.59
CA ASP A 84 -1.89 10.25 1.61
C ASP A 84 -2.12 9.26 0.44
N MET A 85 -1.38 8.15 0.42
CA MET A 85 -1.42 7.17 -0.67
C MET A 85 -1.60 5.74 -0.15
N PRO A 86 -2.72 5.07 -0.47
CA PRO A 86 -2.94 3.68 -0.09
C PRO A 86 -1.84 2.79 -0.69
N SER A 87 -1.13 2.07 0.16
CA SER A 87 0.03 1.26 -0.23
C SER A 87 -0.11 -0.16 0.29
N ILE A 88 0.18 -1.15 -0.57
CA ILE A 88 0.22 -2.57 -0.18
C ILE A 88 1.51 -3.23 -0.66
N LEU A 89 1.94 -4.29 0.02
CA LEU A 89 2.98 -5.19 -0.47
C LEU A 89 2.33 -6.50 -0.89
N PHE A 90 2.56 -6.91 -2.13
CA PHE A 90 2.06 -8.19 -2.64
C PHE A 90 3.21 -9.19 -2.74
N GLU A 91 3.19 -10.18 -1.85
CA GLU A 91 4.14 -11.29 -1.87
C GLU A 91 3.65 -12.36 -2.84
N THR A 92 4.42 -12.60 -3.91
CA THR A 92 4.04 -13.51 -5.00
C THR A 92 4.51 -14.96 -4.77
N GLY A 93 5.33 -15.19 -3.75
CA GLY A 93 5.90 -16.49 -3.37
C GLY A 93 7.30 -16.32 -2.76
N TYR A 94 7.92 -17.43 -2.37
CA TYR A 94 9.27 -17.45 -1.78
C TYR A 94 10.30 -18.00 -2.76
N ILE A 95 11.33 -17.20 -3.12
CA ILE A 95 12.44 -17.69 -3.96
C ILE A 95 13.22 -18.84 -3.31
N SER A 96 13.21 -18.92 -1.97
CA SER A 96 13.79 -20.04 -1.23
C SER A 96 12.98 -21.35 -1.35
N ASN A 97 11.73 -21.29 -1.82
CA ASN A 97 10.93 -22.46 -2.12
C ASN A 97 11.04 -22.80 -3.62
N PRO A 98 11.57 -23.98 -4.00
CA PRO A 98 11.78 -24.32 -5.42
C PRO A 98 10.52 -24.28 -6.29
N ARG A 99 9.34 -24.58 -5.72
CA ARG A 99 8.07 -24.55 -6.47
C ARG A 99 7.62 -23.12 -6.74
N ASP A 100 7.69 -22.25 -5.74
CA ASP A 100 7.35 -20.83 -5.90
C ASP A 100 8.34 -20.15 -6.83
N ALA A 101 9.64 -20.44 -6.70
CA ALA A 101 10.68 -19.91 -7.59
C ALA A 101 10.43 -20.28 -9.06
N ALA A 102 10.13 -21.56 -9.34
CA ALA A 102 9.79 -22.01 -10.68
C ALA A 102 8.52 -21.35 -11.22
N PHE A 103 7.49 -21.16 -10.39
CA PHE A 103 6.28 -20.44 -10.78
C PHE A 103 6.59 -18.97 -11.12
N ILE A 104 7.32 -18.27 -10.27
CA ILE A 104 7.69 -16.85 -10.47
C ILE A 104 8.58 -16.68 -11.71
N ASP A 105 9.44 -17.66 -12.01
CA ASP A 105 10.32 -17.62 -13.18
C ASP A 105 9.64 -18.09 -14.49
N SER A 106 8.50 -18.76 -14.40
CA SER A 106 7.72 -19.14 -15.58
C SER A 106 7.03 -17.95 -16.25
N ARG A 107 6.83 -18.03 -17.57
CA ARG A 107 6.07 -17.00 -18.30
C ARG A 107 4.61 -16.97 -17.84
N GLU A 108 4.03 -18.14 -17.62
CA GLU A 108 2.65 -18.34 -17.21
C GLU A 108 2.42 -17.77 -15.80
N GLY A 109 3.31 -18.02 -14.85
CA GLY A 109 3.20 -17.49 -13.49
C GLY A 109 3.35 -15.97 -13.43
N ARG A 110 4.30 -15.38 -14.18
CA ARG A 110 4.38 -13.91 -14.33
C ARG A 110 3.12 -13.31 -14.94
N ALA A 111 2.56 -13.96 -15.97
CA ALA A 111 1.30 -13.51 -16.58
C ALA A 111 0.12 -13.60 -15.60
N ALA A 112 0.04 -14.66 -14.80
CA ALA A 112 -0.97 -14.83 -13.76
C ALA A 112 -0.89 -13.74 -12.66
N ILE A 113 0.32 -13.43 -12.19
CA ILE A 113 0.58 -12.34 -11.24
C ILE A 113 0.17 -10.99 -11.83
N ALA A 114 0.60 -10.68 -13.06
CA ALA A 114 0.25 -9.42 -13.71
C ALA A 114 -1.26 -9.29 -13.92
N GLN A 115 -1.92 -10.40 -14.31
CA GLN A 115 -3.36 -10.42 -14.54
C GLN A 115 -4.15 -10.17 -13.25
N SER A 116 -3.74 -10.74 -12.11
CA SER A 116 -4.43 -10.51 -10.83
C SER A 116 -4.32 -9.06 -10.37
N VAL A 117 -3.13 -8.46 -10.50
CA VAL A 117 -2.91 -7.04 -10.19
C VAL A 117 -3.75 -6.15 -11.11
N ARG A 118 -3.73 -6.40 -12.42
CA ARG A 118 -4.54 -5.65 -13.40
C ARG A 118 -6.03 -5.67 -13.04
N ARG A 119 -6.60 -6.86 -12.80
CA ARG A 119 -8.02 -7.00 -12.45
C ARG A 119 -8.37 -6.25 -11.17
N ALA A 120 -7.53 -6.37 -10.14
CA ALA A 120 -7.74 -5.68 -8.88
C ALA A 120 -7.73 -4.15 -9.05
N VAL A 121 -6.79 -3.62 -9.83
CA VAL A 121 -6.68 -2.18 -10.14
C VAL A 121 -7.92 -1.71 -10.93
N GLU A 122 -8.30 -2.42 -11.99
CA GLU A 122 -9.49 -2.09 -12.79
C GLU A 122 -10.76 -2.06 -11.93
N ILE A 123 -10.98 -3.08 -11.10
CA ILE A 123 -12.15 -3.15 -10.21
C ILE A 123 -12.11 -2.04 -9.16
N HIS A 124 -10.93 -1.72 -8.61
CA HIS A 124 -10.77 -0.64 -7.63
C HIS A 124 -11.22 0.70 -8.21
N PHE A 125 -10.72 1.06 -9.40
CA PHE A 125 -11.08 2.32 -10.05
C PHE A 125 -12.53 2.33 -10.54
N ALA A 126 -13.05 1.22 -11.06
CA ALA A 126 -14.45 1.12 -11.45
C ALA A 126 -15.39 1.37 -10.26
N ARG A 127 -15.09 0.80 -9.08
CA ARG A 127 -15.84 1.07 -7.85
C ARG A 127 -15.78 2.53 -7.45
N ARG A 128 -14.59 3.13 -7.47
CA ARG A 128 -14.37 4.53 -7.11
C ARG A 128 -15.14 5.49 -8.03
N LEU A 129 -15.20 5.20 -9.33
CA LEU A 129 -15.98 5.97 -10.30
C LEU A 129 -17.49 5.85 -10.10
N ALA A 130 -17.99 4.67 -9.67
CA ALA A 130 -19.42 4.46 -9.43
C ALA A 130 -19.93 5.05 -8.10
N SER A 131 -19.01 5.30 -7.15
CA SER A 131 -19.32 5.94 -5.85
C SER A 131 -19.18 7.47 -5.86
N ASN A 132 -18.74 8.05 -6.98
CA ASN A 132 -18.70 9.51 -7.22
C ASN A 132 -19.87 9.92 -8.10
#